data_AF-A0A8T3Q902-F1
#
_entry.id   AF-A0A8T3Q902-F1
#
_cell.length_a   1.000
_cell.length_b   1.000
_cell.length_c   1.000
_cell.angle_alpha   90.00
_cell.angle_beta   90.00
_cell.angle_gamma   90.00
#
_symmetry.space_group_name_H-M   'P 1'
#
loop_
_entity.id
_entity.type
_entity.pdbx_description
1 polymer ?
#
loop_
_entity_poly.entity_id
_entity_poly.type
_entity_poly.pdbx_seq_one_letter_code
_entity_poly.pdbx_strand_id
1 'polypeptide(L)'
;MNRRIALALIGAGLWLASMVVPATGAVPGQAPAGPPFPEPVVDQAVYDEAGILSPETIARSESTIDAIEARTGAEIVVYSQLVDYGVETSETEARARALIDQWGIGRAGFDDGMVLFFDIDPSGEHGQVELYAAPGFEATYLTNAARQAIFEDEMVPYLQAADFDGAVQIALQRVDAAVTPEHAAQLQTARQVNAAVGLVGAPIVFLGLAGWAFAAWRRYGRDPIYLDDPSILMPAPPPDLTAAAGAFVVEGGATRRALTTAMLDLASRGLISFREDRGLLGLGHKVGVDVDPAPGDAAEEAQRIRNTRRPIGPAEVVALGELRQLASGKPENRIESKDLPRFSSSVGAFDSVLERHVVDHGWFVERPSKVVGRWTGRGLLAILLGVVALVAGFGLTISGLVLIAVAAIAGGIVIILFARGMPAVTMPGAMVRAMLAAYRRTLQRTMEQSRTMDEVVDGAGLTWIETPDQAVVWGTALGLQDEIEAVLKRSLEVVRKEPATASAVYFPIWYQTADGSSFAGAVASGSGASLFSGSAIPDIGGMMSAVGTIGNSPASSSSGGSGGGGFGGGSSGGGGGGAGGGF
;
A
#
# COMPACT_ATOMS: atom_id res chain seq x y z
N MET A 1 10.10 -16.15 -17.03
CA MET A 1 11.47 -15.92 -16.53
C MET A 1 11.72 -14.43 -16.56
N ASN A 2 11.76 -13.75 -15.40
CA ASN A 2 12.50 -12.51 -15.19
C ASN A 2 12.56 -12.21 -13.69
N ARG A 3 13.70 -12.58 -13.12
CA ARG A 3 14.19 -12.28 -11.77
C ARG A 3 14.60 -10.81 -11.73
N ARG A 4 14.14 -10.04 -10.74
CA ARG A 4 14.88 -8.91 -10.15
C ARG A 4 14.54 -8.76 -8.67
N ILE A 5 15.21 -9.58 -7.86
CA ILE A 5 15.52 -9.33 -6.45
C ILE A 5 17.04 -9.52 -6.33
N ALA A 6 17.75 -8.46 -5.95
CA ALA A 6 19.10 -8.46 -5.36
C ALA A 6 19.38 -7.00 -4.93
N LEU A 7 19.40 -6.69 -3.63
CA LEU A 7 20.58 -6.69 -2.74
C LEU A 7 21.64 -5.66 -3.15
N ALA A 8 21.80 -4.62 -2.34
CA ALA A 8 23.07 -3.92 -2.17
C ALA A 8 23.19 -3.44 -0.71
N LEU A 9 24.23 -3.96 -0.07
CA LEU A 9 24.73 -3.70 1.28
C LEU A 9 25.65 -2.47 1.29
N ILE A 10 25.75 -1.84 2.47
CA ILE A 10 26.89 -1.13 3.06
C ILE A 10 27.37 0.17 2.37
N GLY A 11 27.32 1.25 3.17
CA GLY A 11 28.06 2.49 2.94
C GLY A 11 28.22 3.25 4.26
N ALA A 12 29.18 2.82 5.10
CA ALA A 12 29.76 3.65 6.14
C ALA A 12 30.73 4.64 5.50
N GLY A 13 30.65 5.92 5.86
CA GLY A 13 31.51 6.95 5.31
C GLY A 13 31.40 8.27 6.07
N LEU A 14 32.23 8.38 7.10
CA LEU A 14 32.77 9.58 7.76
C LEU A 14 32.08 10.94 7.50
N TRP A 15 31.53 11.52 8.56
CA TRP A 15 31.49 12.98 8.74
C TRP A 15 32.57 13.39 9.73
N LEU A 16 33.58 14.09 9.21
CA LEU A 16 34.66 14.73 9.97
C LEU A 16 34.38 16.22 9.90
N ALA A 17 33.82 16.79 10.96
CA ALA A 17 33.66 18.23 11.13
C ALA A 17 34.40 18.65 12.41
N SER A 18 35.63 19.11 12.20
CA SER A 18 36.45 19.78 13.19
C SER A 18 35.80 21.10 13.62
N MET A 19 35.41 21.20 14.89
CA MET A 19 35.28 22.51 15.55
C MET A 19 36.40 22.65 16.57
N VAL A 20 37.41 23.41 16.19
CA VAL A 20 38.39 23.97 17.13
C VAL A 20 37.69 25.16 17.79
N VAL A 21 37.30 25.01 19.05
CA VAL A 21 36.95 26.13 19.92
C VAL A 21 38.20 26.45 20.74
N PRO A 22 38.68 27.71 20.76
CA PRO A 22 39.82 28.08 21.59
C PRO A 22 39.42 28.03 23.07
N ALA A 23 40.19 27.29 23.86
CA ALA A 23 40.10 27.24 25.30
C ALA A 23 40.42 28.63 25.89
N THR A 24 39.40 29.40 26.23
CA THR A 24 39.49 30.48 27.20
C THR A 24 39.40 29.86 28.59
N GLY A 25 40.43 30.04 29.41
CA GLY A 25 40.52 29.50 30.76
C GLY A 25 39.29 29.85 31.59
N ALA A 26 38.49 28.84 31.89
CA ALA A 26 37.47 28.87 32.92
C ALA A 26 38.11 28.35 34.22
N VAL A 27 37.93 29.13 35.28
CA VAL A 27 38.00 28.67 36.68
C VAL A 27 37.16 27.39 36.80
N PRO A 28 37.52 26.37 37.61
CA PRO A 28 36.68 25.19 37.80
C PRO A 28 35.32 25.64 38.35
N GLY A 29 34.34 25.73 37.46
CA GLY A 29 32.94 26.00 37.75
C GLY A 29 32.19 24.69 37.59
N GLN A 30 31.42 24.35 38.62
CA GLN A 30 30.55 23.18 38.72
C GLN A 30 29.72 23.00 37.44
N ALA A 31 29.59 21.75 36.96
CA ALA A 31 28.77 21.47 35.79
C ALA A 31 27.30 21.87 36.07
N PRO A 32 26.58 22.47 35.09
CA PRO A 32 25.17 22.76 35.28
C PRO A 32 24.39 21.45 35.49
N ALA A 33 23.38 21.49 36.37
CA ALA A 33 22.49 20.35 36.58
C ALA A 33 21.88 19.91 35.23
N GLY A 34 21.93 18.60 34.96
CA GLY A 34 21.50 18.05 33.69
C GLY A 34 19.98 18.12 33.47
N PRO A 35 19.49 17.74 32.27
CA PRO A 35 20.26 17.34 31.10
C PRO A 35 20.76 18.53 30.23
N PRO A 36 21.88 18.38 29.49
CA PRO A 36 22.68 17.16 29.34
C PRO A 36 23.57 16.88 30.56
N PHE A 37 23.68 15.60 30.93
CA PHE A 37 24.62 15.15 31.95
C PHE A 37 26.04 15.03 31.38
N PRO A 38 27.10 15.09 32.21
CA PRO A 38 28.46 14.78 31.80
C PRO A 38 28.58 13.41 31.11
N GLU A 39 29.64 13.20 30.33
CA GLU A 39 29.93 11.87 29.79
C GLU A 39 30.36 10.92 30.92
N PRO A 40 29.86 9.67 30.94
CA PRO A 40 30.24 8.72 31.98
C PRO A 40 31.71 8.32 31.84
N VAL A 41 32.36 8.11 32.98
CA VAL A 41 33.72 7.61 33.08
C VAL A 41 33.68 6.08 33.15
N VAL A 42 34.59 5.44 32.42
CA VAL A 42 34.73 3.97 32.41
C VAL A 42 35.12 3.49 33.81
N ASP A 43 34.48 2.41 34.27
CA ASP A 43 34.69 1.79 35.59
C ASP A 43 34.38 2.72 36.78
N GLN A 44 33.50 3.70 36.60
CA GLN A 44 33.00 4.58 37.66
C GLN A 44 31.47 4.53 37.74
N ALA A 45 30.95 4.19 38.91
CA ALA A 45 29.51 4.09 39.16
C ALA A 45 28.97 5.17 40.13
N VAL A 46 29.85 5.92 40.79
CA VAL A 46 29.46 6.97 41.75
C VAL A 46 29.94 8.32 41.25
N TYR A 47 29.01 9.25 41.05
CA TYR A 47 29.25 10.60 40.57
C TYR A 47 28.73 11.59 41.60
N ASP A 48 29.65 12.17 42.39
CA ASP A 48 29.30 13.11 43.46
C ASP A 48 29.55 14.57 43.04
N GLU A 49 28.74 15.10 42.11
CA GLU A 49 28.90 16.50 41.66
C GLU A 49 28.41 17.52 42.70
N ALA A 50 27.60 17.07 43.68
CA ALA A 50 27.16 17.88 44.81
C ALA A 50 28.19 17.98 45.94
N GLY A 51 29.16 17.05 46.00
CA GLY A 51 30.17 17.00 47.07
C GLY A 51 29.59 16.62 48.43
N ILE A 52 28.55 15.79 48.45
CA ILE A 52 27.81 15.38 49.66
C ILE A 52 28.32 14.07 50.27
N LEU A 53 29.16 13.32 49.55
CA LEU A 53 29.64 12.00 49.96
C LEU A 53 31.09 12.04 50.43
N SER A 54 31.39 11.27 51.47
CA SER A 54 32.78 11.10 51.90
C SER A 54 33.54 10.17 50.94
N PRO A 55 34.88 10.35 50.79
CA PRO A 55 35.70 9.46 49.95
C PRO A 55 35.62 7.98 50.36
N GLU A 56 35.39 7.71 51.65
CA GLU A 56 35.19 6.35 52.16
C GLU A 56 33.87 5.75 51.66
N THR A 57 32.78 6.52 51.70
CA THR A 57 31.48 6.10 51.17
C THR A 57 31.52 5.88 49.68
N ILE A 58 32.18 6.75 48.91
CA ILE A 58 32.34 6.59 47.46
C ILE A 58 33.02 5.25 47.17
N ALA A 59 34.19 5.00 47.76
CA ALA A 59 34.94 3.76 47.55
C ALA A 59 34.15 2.50 47.97
N ARG A 60 33.40 2.57 49.08
CA ARG A 60 32.56 1.46 49.55
C ARG A 60 31.36 1.22 48.63
N SER A 61 30.76 2.28 48.11
CA SER A 61 29.61 2.23 47.21
C SER A 61 30.02 1.65 45.86
N GLU A 62 31.13 2.10 45.27
CA GLU A 62 31.72 1.52 44.06
C GLU A 62 31.99 0.02 44.24
N SER A 63 32.68 -0.37 45.33
CA SER A 63 32.95 -1.78 45.60
C SER A 63 31.68 -2.63 45.76
N THR A 64 30.57 -2.06 46.24
CA THR A 64 29.30 -2.78 46.39
C THR A 64 28.61 -2.93 45.04
N ILE A 65 28.59 -1.87 44.24
CA ILE A 65 28.01 -1.86 42.89
C ILE A 65 28.76 -2.85 41.99
N ASP A 66 30.10 -2.83 42.01
CA ASP A 66 30.94 -3.78 41.25
C ASP A 66 30.62 -5.23 41.62
N ALA A 67 30.37 -5.51 42.90
CA ALA A 67 30.01 -6.84 43.37
C ALA A 67 28.62 -7.28 42.89
N ILE A 68 27.66 -6.34 42.81
CA ILE A 68 26.32 -6.59 42.26
C ILE A 68 26.41 -6.88 40.75
N GLU A 69 27.14 -6.04 40.02
CA GLU A 69 27.33 -6.19 38.57
C GLU A 69 28.04 -7.52 38.28
N ALA A 70 29.10 -7.85 39.00
CA ALA A 70 29.82 -9.11 38.83
C ALA A 70 28.94 -10.36 39.07
N ARG A 71 27.96 -10.29 39.99
CA ARG A 71 27.11 -11.45 40.34
C ARG A 71 25.86 -11.57 39.45
N THR A 72 25.29 -10.46 38.98
CA THR A 72 23.99 -10.43 38.29
C THR A 72 24.02 -9.79 36.89
N GLY A 73 25.03 -8.96 36.65
CA GLY A 73 25.12 -8.07 35.49
C GLY A 73 24.15 -6.88 35.53
N ALA A 74 23.47 -6.63 36.66
CA ALA A 74 22.67 -5.42 36.84
C ALA A 74 23.60 -4.22 37.09
N GLU A 75 23.33 -3.10 36.41
CA GLU A 75 24.17 -1.90 36.47
C GLU A 75 23.48 -0.86 37.36
N ILE A 76 24.19 -0.34 38.36
CA ILE A 76 23.65 0.62 39.32
C ILE A 76 24.55 1.85 39.31
N VAL A 77 23.96 3.04 39.27
CA VAL A 77 24.71 4.31 39.33
C VAL A 77 24.19 5.16 40.46
N VAL A 78 25.10 5.77 41.22
CA VAL A 78 24.79 6.83 42.18
C VAL A 78 25.19 8.15 41.56
N TYR A 79 24.26 9.11 41.49
CA TYR A 79 24.51 10.41 40.90
C TYR A 79 23.96 11.51 41.80
N SER A 80 24.81 12.44 42.23
CA SER A 80 24.41 13.63 42.98
C SER A 80 24.71 14.89 42.16
N GLN A 81 23.84 15.90 42.25
CA GLN A 81 24.08 17.22 41.67
C GLN A 81 23.42 18.33 42.51
N LEU A 82 23.94 19.55 42.37
CA LEU A 82 23.33 20.72 42.97
C LEU A 82 22.22 21.29 42.08
N VAL A 83 21.08 21.60 42.69
CA VAL A 83 19.94 22.24 42.03
C VAL A 83 19.39 23.40 42.87
N ASP A 84 18.69 24.33 42.24
CA ASP A 84 18.03 25.42 42.97
C ASP A 84 16.93 24.87 43.91
N TYR A 85 16.71 25.55 45.04
CA TYR A 85 15.65 25.16 45.97
C TYR A 85 14.26 25.21 45.30
N GLY A 86 13.42 24.20 45.58
CA GLY A 86 12.05 24.11 45.07
C GLY A 86 11.85 23.17 43.88
N VAL A 87 12.80 22.28 43.60
CA VAL A 87 12.62 21.18 42.64
C VAL A 87 11.57 20.19 43.18
N GLU A 88 10.64 19.81 42.30
CA GLU A 88 9.59 18.84 42.57
C GLU A 88 10.08 17.41 42.29
N THR A 89 9.54 16.42 43.01
CA THR A 89 9.93 15.00 42.85
C THR A 89 9.76 14.49 41.42
N SER A 90 8.72 14.94 40.70
CA SER A 90 8.48 14.54 39.30
C SER A 90 9.52 15.08 38.33
N GLU A 91 10.17 16.21 38.64
CA GLU A 91 11.27 16.74 37.85
C GLU A 91 12.55 15.92 38.07
N THR A 92 12.81 15.53 39.32
CA THR A 92 13.92 14.64 39.68
C THR A 92 13.75 13.25 39.07
N GLU A 93 12.53 12.69 39.07
CA GLU A 93 12.20 11.44 38.36
C GLU A 93 12.47 11.55 36.85
N ALA A 94 12.03 12.64 36.22
CA ALA A 94 12.29 12.87 34.80
C ALA A 94 13.80 12.98 34.49
N ARG A 95 14.59 13.59 35.38
CA ARG A 95 16.05 13.68 35.29
C ARG A 95 16.73 12.33 35.47
N ALA A 96 16.33 11.55 36.48
CA ALA A 96 16.87 10.22 36.73
C ALA A 96 16.60 9.27 35.54
N ARG A 97 15.40 9.34 34.96
CA ARG A 97 15.07 8.65 33.71
C ARG A 97 15.96 9.10 32.55
N ALA A 98 16.12 10.42 32.38
CA ALA A 98 16.96 10.96 31.33
C ALA A 98 18.43 10.53 31.48
N LEU A 99 18.93 10.35 32.71
CA LEU A 99 20.27 9.83 32.95
C LEU A 99 20.40 8.38 32.48
N ILE A 100 19.46 7.49 32.86
CA ILE A 100 19.45 6.10 32.36
C ILE A 100 19.41 6.07 30.83
N ASP A 101 18.54 6.87 30.22
CA ASP A 101 18.37 6.91 28.76
C ASP A 101 19.61 7.48 28.05
N GLN A 102 20.24 8.53 28.62
CA GLN A 102 21.43 9.18 28.03
C GLN A 102 22.67 8.28 28.13
N TRP A 103 22.89 7.65 29.28
CA TRP A 103 24.08 6.83 29.53
C TRP A 103 23.90 5.37 29.12
N GLY A 104 22.66 4.93 28.88
CA GLY A 104 22.35 3.55 28.56
C GLY A 104 22.60 2.60 29.73
N ILE A 105 22.24 3.03 30.96
CA ILE A 105 22.50 2.28 32.19
C ILE A 105 21.65 0.99 32.20
N GLY A 106 22.30 -0.15 32.32
CA GLY A 106 21.72 -1.47 32.22
C GLY A 106 22.07 -2.16 30.91
N ARG A 107 22.09 -3.50 30.92
CA ARG A 107 22.49 -4.25 29.73
C ARG A 107 21.45 -4.10 28.62
N ALA A 108 21.95 -3.87 27.41
CA ALA A 108 21.11 -3.74 26.23
C ALA A 108 20.15 -4.93 26.06
N GLY A 109 18.85 -4.66 26.06
CA GLY A 109 17.79 -5.66 25.91
C GLY A 109 17.43 -6.43 27.19
N PHE A 110 18.10 -6.17 28.31
CA PHE A 110 17.70 -6.61 29.65
C PHE A 110 17.01 -5.47 30.40
N ASP A 111 17.48 -4.23 30.20
CA ASP A 111 16.96 -3.02 30.85
C ASP A 111 17.02 -3.16 32.38
N ASP A 112 18.11 -3.76 32.88
CA ASP A 112 18.39 -4.05 34.29
C ASP A 112 19.29 -3.00 34.95
N GLY A 113 19.07 -1.72 34.58
CA GLY A 113 19.74 -0.57 35.18
C GLY A 113 18.95 0.07 36.31
N MET A 114 19.62 0.64 37.31
CA MET A 114 19.02 1.48 38.35
C MET A 114 19.90 2.70 38.64
N VAL A 115 19.27 3.83 38.92
CA VAL A 115 19.94 5.05 39.38
C VAL A 115 19.43 5.42 40.76
N LEU A 116 20.38 5.69 41.67
CA LEU A 116 20.14 6.41 42.91
C LEU A 116 20.52 7.87 42.69
N PHE A 117 19.51 8.72 42.50
CA PHE A 117 19.68 10.09 42.05
C PHE A 117 19.42 11.08 43.19
N PHE A 118 20.32 12.04 43.38
CA PHE A 118 20.23 13.08 44.40
C PHE A 118 20.26 14.47 43.76
N ASP A 119 19.15 15.19 43.87
CA ASP A 119 19.02 16.61 43.55
C ASP A 119 19.09 17.39 44.88
N ILE A 120 20.25 17.97 45.20
CA ILE A 120 20.50 18.61 46.50
C ILE A 120 20.55 20.12 46.34
N ASP A 121 19.96 20.85 47.30
CA ASP A 121 20.03 22.30 47.33
C ASP A 121 21.42 22.79 47.80
N PRO A 122 21.83 24.04 47.52
CA PRO A 122 23.16 24.52 47.92
C PRO A 122 23.37 24.61 49.44
N SER A 123 22.29 24.53 50.24
CA SER A 123 22.41 24.50 51.70
C SER A 123 22.85 23.13 52.23
N GLY A 124 22.59 22.06 51.46
CA GLY A 124 22.84 20.68 51.89
C GLY A 124 21.87 20.20 52.96
N GLU A 125 20.81 20.96 53.25
CA GLU A 125 19.77 20.61 54.24
C GLU A 125 18.49 20.09 53.57
N HIS A 126 18.27 20.41 52.29
CA HIS A 126 17.06 20.01 51.55
C HIS A 126 17.40 19.43 50.18
N GLY A 127 16.60 18.46 49.73
CA GLY A 127 16.80 17.88 48.41
C GLY A 127 15.68 16.93 48.01
N GLN A 128 15.75 16.45 46.78
CA GLN A 128 14.92 15.38 46.23
C GLN A 128 15.82 14.18 45.96
N VAL A 129 15.38 12.99 46.40
CA VAL A 129 16.10 11.74 46.14
C VAL A 129 15.18 10.77 45.42
N GLU A 130 15.73 10.05 44.45
CA GLU A 130 14.97 9.21 43.54
C GLU A 130 15.69 7.89 43.23
N LEU A 131 15.03 6.77 43.52
CA LEU A 131 15.46 5.41 43.21
C LEU A 131 14.75 4.95 41.93
N TYR A 132 15.23 5.46 40.80
CA TYR A 132 14.66 5.15 39.50
C TYR A 132 15.25 3.85 38.95
N ALA A 133 14.41 2.90 38.56
CA ALA A 133 14.87 1.67 37.91
C ALA A 133 14.26 1.48 36.53
N ALA A 134 15.07 0.97 35.60
CA ALA A 134 14.62 0.59 34.28
C ALA A 134 13.63 -0.60 34.36
N PRO A 135 12.76 -0.79 33.36
CA PRO A 135 11.66 -1.75 33.42
C PRO A 135 12.09 -3.19 33.72
N GLY A 136 13.26 -3.61 33.24
CA GLY A 136 13.81 -4.94 33.50
C GLY A 136 14.26 -5.11 34.95
N PHE A 137 14.90 -4.08 35.52
CA PHE A 137 15.30 -4.07 36.93
C PHE A 137 14.06 -4.09 37.84
N GLU A 138 13.07 -3.25 37.53
CA GLU A 138 11.83 -3.16 38.29
C GLU A 138 11.06 -4.48 38.33
N ALA A 139 10.91 -5.12 37.16
CA ALA A 139 10.15 -6.35 37.03
C ALA A 139 10.83 -7.56 37.70
N THR A 140 12.15 -7.50 37.92
CA THR A 140 12.97 -8.65 38.30
C THR A 140 13.46 -8.59 39.74
N TYR A 141 13.97 -7.43 40.17
CA TYR A 141 14.70 -7.31 41.43
C TYR A 141 13.91 -6.52 42.47
N LEU A 142 13.46 -5.30 42.10
CA LEU A 142 12.82 -4.38 43.05
C LEU A 142 11.65 -3.66 42.38
N THR A 143 10.42 -4.02 42.76
CA THR A 143 9.21 -3.30 42.31
C THR A 143 9.22 -1.83 42.76
N ASN A 144 8.47 -0.96 42.09
CA ASN A 144 8.40 0.45 42.50
C ASN A 144 7.96 0.63 43.97
N ALA A 145 6.97 -0.14 44.42
CA ALA A 145 6.50 -0.10 45.80
C ALA A 145 7.59 -0.49 46.82
N ALA A 146 8.45 -1.44 46.46
CA ALA A 146 9.57 -1.85 47.32
C ALA A 146 10.65 -0.76 47.39
N ARG A 147 10.97 -0.11 46.25
CA ARG A 147 11.91 1.02 46.25
C ARG A 147 11.37 2.20 47.04
N GLN A 148 10.07 2.49 46.94
CA GLN A 148 9.45 3.56 47.71
C GLN A 148 9.53 3.28 49.21
N ALA A 149 9.31 2.03 49.63
CA ALA A 149 9.48 1.64 51.03
C ALA A 149 10.94 1.79 51.51
N ILE A 150 11.93 1.44 50.67
CA ILE A 150 13.35 1.68 50.98
C ILE A 150 13.61 3.18 51.20
N PHE A 151 13.07 4.03 50.32
CA PHE A 151 13.19 5.47 50.46
C PHE A 151 12.55 5.97 51.76
N GLU A 152 11.24 5.72 51.96
CA GLU A 152 10.45 6.26 53.07
C GLU A 152 10.86 5.71 54.43
N ASP A 153 11.04 4.40 54.56
CA ASP A 153 11.25 3.74 55.84
C ASP A 153 12.72 3.73 56.26
N GLU A 154 13.65 3.75 55.29
CA GLU A 154 15.08 3.51 55.56
C GLU A 154 15.97 4.69 55.21
N MET A 155 15.74 5.41 54.10
CA MET A 155 16.61 6.52 53.70
C MET A 155 16.23 7.85 54.36
N VAL A 156 14.94 8.17 54.42
CA VAL A 156 14.44 9.44 54.98
C VAL A 156 14.98 9.75 56.39
N PRO A 157 15.10 8.79 57.33
CA PRO A 157 15.68 9.07 58.65
C PRO A 157 17.12 9.59 58.61
N TYR A 158 17.93 9.13 57.65
CA TYR A 158 19.31 9.61 57.45
C TYR A 158 19.33 10.96 56.74
N LEU A 159 18.49 11.12 55.71
CA LEU A 159 18.38 12.37 54.95
C LEU A 159 17.94 13.55 55.83
N GLN A 160 16.98 13.34 56.74
CA GLN A 160 16.56 14.34 57.73
C GLN A 160 17.66 14.76 58.72
N ALA A 161 18.66 13.89 58.92
CA ALA A 161 19.83 14.17 59.75
C ALA A 161 21.00 14.76 58.94
N ALA A 162 20.80 15.04 57.64
CA ALA A 162 21.84 15.40 56.68
C ALA A 162 22.98 14.36 56.59
N ASP A 163 22.66 13.08 56.87
CA ASP A 163 23.59 11.96 56.75
C ASP A 163 23.43 11.27 55.37
N PHE A 164 23.95 11.92 54.34
CA PHE A 164 23.93 11.40 52.97
C PHE A 164 24.73 10.11 52.80
N ASP A 165 25.83 9.98 53.55
CA ASP A 165 26.66 8.79 53.60
C ASP A 165 25.86 7.57 54.10
N GLY A 166 25.09 7.75 55.17
CA GLY A 166 24.19 6.75 55.71
C GLY A 166 23.06 6.38 54.74
N ALA A 167 22.46 7.39 54.10
CA ALA A 167 21.37 7.20 53.13
C ALA A 167 21.79 6.36 51.90
N VAL A 168 22.95 6.65 51.30
CA VAL A 168 23.46 5.86 50.17
C VAL A 168 23.79 4.43 50.59
N GLN A 169 24.44 4.25 51.76
CA GLN A 169 24.84 2.93 52.22
C GLN A 169 23.63 2.03 52.52
N ILE A 170 22.58 2.55 53.19
CA ILE A 170 21.39 1.75 53.47
C ILE A 170 20.63 1.41 52.19
N ALA A 171 20.54 2.36 51.23
CA ALA A 171 19.92 2.11 49.94
C ALA A 171 20.65 0.99 49.17
N LEU A 172 21.97 1.10 49.02
CA LEU A 172 22.77 0.08 48.33
C LEU A 172 22.74 -1.28 49.05
N GLN A 173 22.68 -1.30 50.39
CA GLN A 173 22.53 -2.53 51.15
C GLN A 173 21.21 -3.25 50.83
N ARG A 174 20.10 -2.50 50.70
CA ARG A 174 18.79 -3.08 50.33
C ARG A 174 18.74 -3.51 48.89
N VAL A 175 19.38 -2.76 48.00
CA VAL A 175 19.53 -3.15 46.60
C VAL A 175 20.34 -4.43 46.47
N ASP A 176 21.50 -4.54 47.12
CA ASP A 176 22.34 -5.74 47.11
C ASP A 176 21.58 -6.99 47.61
N ALA A 177 20.76 -6.83 48.65
CA ALA A 177 19.95 -7.92 49.18
C ALA A 177 18.85 -8.40 48.20
N ALA A 178 18.32 -7.52 47.36
CA ALA A 178 17.29 -7.84 46.39
C ALA A 178 17.84 -8.39 45.06
N VAL A 179 19.02 -7.92 44.66
CA VAL A 179 19.67 -8.25 43.38
C VAL A 179 20.43 -9.58 43.49
N THR A 180 19.69 -10.69 43.46
CA THR A 180 20.24 -12.04 43.60
C THR A 180 20.50 -12.73 42.24
N PRO A 181 21.45 -13.69 42.18
CA PRO A 181 21.69 -14.48 40.97
C PRO A 181 20.46 -15.28 40.49
N GLU A 182 19.58 -15.71 41.41
CA GLU A 182 18.34 -16.41 41.06
C GLU A 182 17.37 -15.52 40.27
N HIS A 183 17.21 -14.26 40.69
CA HIS A 183 16.39 -13.28 39.96
C HIS A 183 17.02 -12.96 38.60
N ALA A 184 18.34 -12.82 38.52
CA ALA A 184 19.05 -12.61 37.26
C ALA A 184 18.84 -13.78 36.27
N ALA A 185 18.89 -15.02 36.77
CA ALA A 185 18.64 -16.22 35.97
C ALA A 185 17.18 -16.29 35.47
N GLN A 186 16.21 -15.84 36.27
CA GLN A 186 14.80 -15.74 35.85
C GLN A 186 14.62 -14.72 34.72
N LEU A 187 15.22 -13.53 34.84
CA LEU A 187 15.20 -12.51 33.78
C LEU A 187 15.84 -13.03 32.49
N GLN A 188 16.99 -13.72 32.59
CA GLN A 188 17.63 -14.34 31.44
C GLN A 188 16.74 -15.40 30.77
N THR A 189 16.08 -16.25 31.56
CA THR A 189 15.16 -17.28 31.03
C THR A 189 13.96 -16.64 30.33
N ALA A 190 13.35 -15.60 30.94
CA ALA A 190 12.23 -14.88 30.36
C ALA A 190 12.61 -14.22 29.02
N ARG A 191 13.80 -13.61 28.93
CA ARG A 191 14.32 -13.03 27.68
C ARG A 191 14.59 -14.09 26.61
N GLN A 192 15.15 -15.25 26.98
CA GLN A 192 15.35 -16.38 26.06
C GLN A 192 14.02 -16.90 25.50
N VAL A 193 13.00 -17.06 26.34
CA VAL A 193 11.66 -17.46 25.89
C VAL A 193 11.05 -16.42 24.95
N ASN A 194 11.11 -15.13 25.31
CA ASN A 194 10.62 -14.05 24.47
C ASN A 194 11.33 -14.02 23.10
N ALA A 195 12.66 -14.15 23.10
CA ALA A 195 13.44 -14.24 21.87
C ALA A 195 13.07 -15.49 21.03
N ALA A 196 12.87 -16.65 21.66
CA ALA A 196 12.46 -17.87 20.98
C ALA A 196 11.05 -17.75 20.37
N VAL A 197 10.11 -17.13 21.09
CA VAL A 197 8.76 -16.83 20.57
C VAL A 197 8.85 -15.96 19.33
N GLY A 198 9.69 -14.92 19.33
CA GLY A 198 9.92 -14.10 18.14
C GLY A 198 10.59 -14.86 16.99
N LEU A 199 11.74 -15.47 17.25
CA LEU A 199 12.58 -16.11 16.25
C LEU A 199 11.93 -17.34 15.59
N VAL A 200 11.15 -18.11 16.36
CA VAL A 200 10.50 -19.34 15.87
C VAL A 200 9.03 -19.08 15.53
N GLY A 201 8.32 -18.34 16.37
CA GLY A 201 6.91 -18.04 16.16
C GLY A 201 6.65 -17.17 14.94
N ALA A 202 7.48 -16.15 14.69
CA ALA A 202 7.27 -15.27 13.54
C ALA A 202 7.40 -16.01 12.19
N PRO A 203 8.45 -16.82 11.93
CA PRO A 203 8.51 -17.65 10.73
C PRO A 203 7.35 -18.63 10.61
N ILE A 204 6.91 -19.27 11.71
CA ILE A 204 5.77 -20.19 11.68
C ILE A 204 4.49 -19.47 11.26
N VAL A 205 4.22 -18.29 11.80
CA VAL A 205 3.05 -17.49 11.44
C VAL A 205 3.12 -17.07 9.97
N PHE A 206 4.26 -16.53 9.53
CA PHE A 206 4.43 -16.10 8.14
C PHE A 206 4.30 -17.27 7.16
N LEU A 207 5.06 -18.35 7.37
CA LEU A 207 5.04 -19.53 6.51
C LEU A 207 3.69 -20.26 6.57
N GLY A 208 3.01 -20.24 7.71
CA GLY A 208 1.67 -20.77 7.87
C GLY A 208 0.65 -20.02 7.02
N LEU A 209 0.63 -18.68 7.10
CA LEU A 209 -0.27 -17.84 6.29
C LEU A 209 0.06 -17.92 4.80
N ALA A 210 1.34 -17.80 4.43
CA ALA A 210 1.78 -17.87 3.05
C ALA A 210 1.56 -19.27 2.44
N GLY A 211 1.88 -20.32 3.20
CA GLY A 211 1.67 -21.72 2.82
C GLY A 211 0.18 -22.06 2.68
N TRP A 212 -0.66 -21.56 3.59
CA TRP A 212 -2.11 -21.69 3.48
C TRP A 212 -2.66 -20.97 2.24
N ALA A 213 -2.22 -19.74 1.97
CA ALA A 213 -2.60 -19.00 0.76
C ALA A 213 -2.20 -19.75 -0.52
N PHE A 214 -0.96 -20.26 -0.56
CA PHE A 214 -0.44 -21.04 -1.68
C PHE A 214 -1.20 -22.36 -1.87
N ALA A 215 -1.48 -23.10 -0.79
CA ALA A 215 -2.23 -24.35 -0.85
C ALA A 215 -3.67 -24.12 -1.32
N ALA A 216 -4.31 -23.05 -0.86
CA ALA A 216 -5.64 -22.67 -1.29
C ALA A 216 -5.68 -22.26 -2.77
N TRP A 217 -4.69 -21.48 -3.23
CA TRP A 217 -4.55 -21.15 -4.64
C TRP A 217 -4.34 -22.41 -5.50
N ARG A 218 -3.44 -23.31 -5.09
CA ARG A 218 -3.21 -24.56 -5.82
C ARG A 218 -4.46 -25.44 -5.92
N ARG A 219 -5.32 -25.43 -4.90
CA ARG A 219 -6.53 -26.26 -4.83
C ARG A 219 -7.74 -25.63 -5.52
N TYR A 220 -7.91 -24.32 -5.42
CA TYR A 220 -9.14 -23.64 -5.84
C TYR A 220 -8.94 -22.54 -6.88
N GLY A 221 -7.74 -21.97 -7.03
CA GLY A 221 -7.45 -20.85 -7.93
C GLY A 221 -6.67 -21.23 -9.19
N ARG A 222 -6.24 -22.49 -9.32
CA ARG A 222 -5.48 -22.94 -10.49
C ARG A 222 -6.42 -23.25 -11.65
N ASP A 223 -6.27 -22.52 -12.74
CA ASP A 223 -7.02 -22.75 -13.97
C ASP A 223 -6.66 -24.10 -14.61
N PRO A 224 -7.65 -24.80 -15.22
CA PRO A 224 -7.38 -25.97 -16.02
C PRO A 224 -6.60 -25.59 -17.30
N ILE A 225 -5.70 -26.47 -17.72
CA ILE A 225 -4.91 -26.27 -18.94
C ILE A 225 -5.68 -26.92 -20.10
N TYR A 226 -6.14 -26.11 -21.04
CA TYR A 226 -6.64 -26.57 -22.34
C TYR A 226 -5.55 -26.39 -23.39
N LEU A 227 -5.34 -27.41 -24.25
CA LEU A 227 -4.32 -27.36 -25.28
C LEU A 227 -4.75 -26.38 -26.37
N ASP A 228 -4.04 -25.26 -26.51
CA ASP A 228 -4.19 -24.32 -27.61
C ASP A 228 -3.17 -24.68 -28.71
N ASP A 229 -3.62 -25.31 -29.80
CA ASP A 229 -2.77 -25.68 -30.93
C ASP A 229 -3.25 -24.96 -32.21
N PRO A 230 -2.35 -24.33 -33.00
CA PRO A 230 -2.71 -23.66 -34.25
C PRO A 230 -3.40 -24.55 -35.29
N SER A 231 -3.26 -25.88 -35.19
CA SER A 231 -3.86 -26.84 -36.13
C SER A 231 -5.31 -27.22 -35.81
N ILE A 232 -5.84 -26.81 -34.65
CA ILE A 232 -7.21 -27.12 -34.26
C ILE A 232 -8.16 -26.12 -34.94
N LEU A 233 -9.07 -26.63 -35.78
CA LEU A 233 -10.17 -25.84 -36.32
C LEU A 233 -11.10 -25.42 -35.16
N MET A 234 -11.14 -24.12 -34.90
CA MET A 234 -11.97 -23.55 -33.84
C MET A 234 -13.39 -23.30 -34.35
N PRO A 235 -14.44 -23.81 -33.67
CA PRO A 235 -15.82 -23.51 -34.02
C PRO A 235 -16.14 -22.06 -33.69
N ALA A 236 -17.09 -21.46 -34.43
CA ALA A 236 -17.58 -20.11 -34.15
C ALA A 236 -17.88 -19.90 -32.64
N PRO A 237 -17.66 -18.68 -32.11
CA PRO A 237 -17.90 -18.43 -30.69
C PRO A 237 -19.35 -18.80 -30.31
N PRO A 238 -19.58 -19.29 -29.08
CA PRO A 238 -20.93 -19.57 -28.59
C PRO A 238 -21.87 -18.38 -28.85
N PRO A 239 -23.14 -18.61 -29.22
CA PRO A 239 -24.05 -17.53 -29.57
C PRO A 239 -24.26 -16.52 -28.42
N ASP A 240 -24.10 -16.98 -27.17
CA ASP A 240 -24.26 -16.16 -25.96
C ASP A 240 -22.96 -15.45 -25.53
N LEU A 241 -21.85 -15.66 -26.24
CA LEU A 241 -20.57 -14.99 -25.99
C LEU A 241 -20.54 -13.62 -26.69
N THR A 242 -20.88 -12.57 -25.94
CA THR A 242 -20.67 -11.20 -26.42
C THR A 242 -19.19 -10.83 -26.44
N ALA A 243 -18.84 -9.78 -27.18
CA ALA A 243 -17.46 -9.31 -27.23
C ALA A 243 -16.96 -8.85 -25.85
N ALA A 244 -17.80 -8.20 -25.04
CA ALA A 244 -17.45 -7.80 -23.68
C ALA A 244 -17.21 -9.00 -22.76
N ALA A 245 -18.04 -10.04 -22.86
CA ALA A 245 -17.83 -11.31 -22.16
C ALA A 245 -16.55 -12.03 -22.65
N GLY A 246 -16.24 -11.95 -23.94
CA GLY A 246 -14.97 -12.42 -24.50
C GLY A 246 -13.77 -11.70 -23.88
N ALA A 247 -13.81 -10.37 -23.80
CA ALA A 247 -12.77 -9.57 -23.14
C ALA A 247 -12.60 -9.96 -21.66
N PHE A 248 -13.71 -10.18 -20.95
CA PHE A 248 -13.72 -10.67 -19.56
C PHE A 248 -13.03 -12.02 -19.43
N VAL A 249 -13.37 -13.00 -20.28
CA VAL A 249 -12.80 -14.36 -20.23
C VAL A 249 -11.29 -14.34 -20.50
N VAL A 250 -10.84 -13.47 -21.41
CA VAL A 250 -9.41 -13.30 -21.73
C VAL A 250 -8.65 -12.64 -20.57
N GLU A 251 -9.20 -11.61 -19.93
CA GLU A 251 -8.50 -10.91 -18.82
C GLU A 251 -8.66 -11.59 -17.46
N GLY A 252 -9.65 -12.48 -17.30
CA GLY A 252 -9.92 -13.14 -16.02
C GLY A 252 -10.75 -12.29 -15.05
N GLY A 253 -11.39 -11.21 -15.51
CA GLY A 253 -12.18 -10.32 -14.68
C GLY A 253 -12.84 -9.18 -15.44
N ALA A 254 -13.70 -8.42 -14.74
CA ALA A 254 -14.31 -7.22 -15.29
C ALA A 254 -13.28 -6.11 -15.35
N THR A 255 -13.01 -5.61 -16.55
CA THR A 255 -11.98 -4.61 -16.76
C THR A 255 -12.46 -3.53 -17.72
N ARG A 256 -11.66 -2.46 -17.80
CA ARG A 256 -11.91 -1.36 -18.71
C ARG A 256 -12.08 -1.83 -20.16
N ARG A 257 -11.28 -2.80 -20.60
CA ARG A 257 -11.38 -3.35 -21.95
C ARG A 257 -12.74 -3.98 -22.21
N ALA A 258 -13.33 -4.67 -21.23
CA ALA A 258 -14.66 -5.23 -21.36
C ALA A 258 -15.74 -4.14 -21.50
N LEU A 259 -15.66 -3.06 -20.71
CA LEU A 259 -16.58 -1.92 -20.83
C LEU A 259 -16.41 -1.20 -22.17
N THR A 260 -15.18 -0.87 -22.58
CA THR A 260 -14.91 -0.24 -23.88
C THR A 260 -15.43 -1.11 -25.03
N THR A 261 -15.23 -2.42 -24.95
CA THR A 261 -15.74 -3.37 -25.94
C THR A 261 -17.27 -3.39 -25.97
N ALA A 262 -17.94 -3.36 -24.81
CA ALA A 262 -19.40 -3.26 -24.73
C ALA A 262 -19.91 -1.97 -25.39
N MET A 263 -19.25 -0.84 -25.14
CA MET A 263 -19.62 0.43 -25.76
C MET A 263 -19.43 0.40 -27.27
N LEU A 264 -18.32 -0.15 -27.77
CA LEU A 264 -18.09 -0.35 -29.20
C LEU A 264 -19.11 -1.31 -29.82
N ASP A 265 -19.50 -2.38 -29.11
CA ASP A 265 -20.53 -3.31 -29.59
C ASP A 265 -21.89 -2.60 -29.75
N LEU A 266 -22.31 -1.83 -28.75
CA LEU A 266 -23.51 -0.98 -28.84
C LEU A 266 -23.42 0.02 -30.01
N ALA A 267 -22.24 0.60 -30.21
CA ALA A 267 -22.01 1.60 -31.24
C ALA A 267 -22.05 0.99 -32.66
N SER A 268 -21.46 -0.20 -32.84
CA SER A 268 -21.50 -0.95 -34.10
C SER A 268 -22.91 -1.30 -34.56
N ARG A 269 -23.87 -1.32 -33.63
CA ARG A 269 -25.28 -1.61 -33.89
C ARG A 269 -26.12 -0.36 -34.10
N GLY A 270 -25.51 0.84 -34.00
CA GLY A 270 -26.20 2.12 -34.05
C GLY A 270 -27.07 2.42 -32.83
N LEU A 271 -26.81 1.77 -31.68
CA LEU A 271 -27.53 2.07 -30.44
C LEU A 271 -26.95 3.28 -29.71
N ILE A 272 -25.68 3.58 -29.98
CA ILE A 272 -24.98 4.79 -29.54
C ILE A 272 -24.03 5.27 -30.65
N SER A 273 -23.58 6.51 -30.57
CA SER A 273 -22.44 7.01 -31.33
C SER A 273 -21.57 7.91 -30.48
N PHE A 274 -20.29 8.02 -30.85
CA PHE A 274 -19.33 8.86 -30.17
C PHE A 274 -19.16 10.15 -30.96
N ARG A 275 -19.45 11.28 -30.34
CA ARG A 275 -19.32 12.59 -30.99
C ARG A 275 -18.28 13.44 -30.26
N GLU A 276 -17.42 14.09 -31.01
CA GLU A 276 -16.40 14.96 -30.43
C GLU A 276 -17.00 16.18 -29.70
N ASP A 277 -16.46 16.52 -28.53
CA ASP A 277 -16.74 17.75 -27.80
C ASP A 277 -15.57 18.73 -27.97
N ARG A 278 -15.84 19.98 -28.35
CA ARG A 278 -14.79 21.02 -28.38
C ARG A 278 -14.32 21.34 -26.95
N GLY A 279 -13.08 21.00 -26.62
CA GLY A 279 -12.45 21.34 -25.34
C GLY A 279 -12.27 22.86 -25.14
N LEU A 280 -12.20 23.30 -23.88
CA LEU A 280 -11.90 24.70 -23.54
C LEU A 280 -10.48 25.04 -24.04
N LEU A 281 -10.35 26.06 -24.89
CA LEU A 281 -9.09 26.51 -25.50
C LEU A 281 -8.39 25.48 -26.43
N GLY A 282 -9.08 24.43 -26.89
CA GLY A 282 -8.50 23.43 -27.79
C GLY A 282 -7.49 22.48 -27.14
N LEU A 283 -7.41 22.46 -25.81
CA LEU A 283 -6.57 21.57 -25.03
C LEU A 283 -7.42 20.43 -24.45
N GLY A 284 -7.21 19.21 -24.95
CA GLY A 284 -7.82 17.98 -24.45
C GLY A 284 -8.82 17.34 -25.42
N HIS A 285 -8.59 16.07 -25.73
CA HIS A 285 -9.42 15.25 -26.61
C HIS A 285 -10.55 14.61 -25.78
N LYS A 286 -11.76 15.16 -25.89
CA LYS A 286 -12.93 14.68 -25.15
C LYS A 286 -14.04 14.28 -26.11
N VAL A 287 -14.71 13.19 -25.78
CA VAL A 287 -15.78 12.59 -26.60
C VAL A 287 -17.04 12.55 -25.76
N GLY A 288 -18.15 12.98 -26.32
CA GLY A 288 -19.50 12.77 -25.83
C GLY A 288 -20.14 11.51 -26.43
N VAL A 289 -21.26 11.08 -25.85
CA VAL A 289 -22.02 9.91 -26.32
C VAL A 289 -23.42 10.35 -26.72
N ASP A 290 -23.80 10.07 -27.95
CA ASP A 290 -25.17 10.20 -28.45
C ASP A 290 -25.87 8.84 -28.33
N VAL A 291 -27.06 8.80 -27.72
CA VAL A 291 -27.81 7.55 -27.49
C VAL A 291 -28.95 7.33 -28.49
N ASP A 292 -29.10 8.23 -29.44
CA ASP A 292 -30.09 8.15 -30.53
C ASP A 292 -29.46 8.69 -31.84
N PRO A 293 -28.42 8.01 -32.37
CA PRO A 293 -27.70 8.50 -33.53
C PRO A 293 -28.61 8.57 -34.76
N ALA A 294 -28.42 9.62 -35.57
CA ALA A 294 -29.15 9.79 -36.82
C ALA A 294 -28.92 8.60 -37.77
N PRO A 295 -29.93 8.25 -38.60
CA PRO A 295 -29.79 7.19 -39.58
C PRO A 295 -28.67 7.53 -40.58
N GLY A 296 -27.78 6.56 -40.75
CA GLY A 296 -26.70 6.59 -41.73
C GLY A 296 -27.15 6.29 -43.16
N ASP A 297 -26.19 6.15 -44.07
CA ASP A 297 -26.49 5.78 -45.45
C ASP A 297 -26.95 4.30 -45.59
N ALA A 298 -27.35 3.90 -46.80
CA ALA A 298 -27.85 2.54 -47.05
C ALA A 298 -26.80 1.43 -46.80
N ALA A 299 -25.51 1.74 -46.94
CA ALA A 299 -24.43 0.78 -46.71
C ALA A 299 -24.13 0.62 -45.21
N GLU A 300 -24.10 1.74 -44.48
CA GLU A 300 -23.97 1.80 -43.03
C GLU A 300 -25.15 1.09 -42.35
N GLU A 301 -26.38 1.33 -42.81
CA GLU A 301 -27.56 0.66 -42.26
C GLU A 301 -27.54 -0.85 -42.53
N ALA A 302 -27.09 -1.27 -43.72
CA ALA A 302 -26.91 -2.69 -44.02
C ALA A 302 -25.86 -3.34 -43.09
N GLN A 303 -24.81 -2.63 -42.68
CA GLN A 303 -23.83 -3.11 -41.71
C GLN A 303 -24.43 -3.21 -40.30
N ARG A 304 -25.17 -2.18 -39.84
CA ARG A 304 -25.87 -2.19 -38.54
C ARG A 304 -26.88 -3.34 -38.44
N ILE A 305 -27.61 -3.62 -39.52
CA ILE A 305 -28.54 -4.75 -39.58
C ILE A 305 -27.80 -6.09 -39.44
N ARG A 306 -26.62 -6.25 -40.08
CA ARG A 306 -25.79 -7.45 -39.91
C ARG A 306 -25.29 -7.59 -38.47
N ASN A 307 -24.87 -6.50 -37.84
CA ASN A 307 -24.40 -6.49 -36.45
C ASN A 307 -25.52 -6.80 -35.45
N THR A 308 -26.75 -6.40 -35.75
CA THR A 308 -27.95 -6.65 -34.92
C THR A 308 -28.40 -8.12 -34.95
N ARG A 309 -27.89 -8.95 -35.87
CA ARG A 309 -28.22 -10.39 -35.93
C ARG A 309 -27.82 -11.16 -34.68
N ARG A 310 -26.75 -10.74 -34.01
CA ARG A 310 -26.37 -11.26 -32.69
C ARG A 310 -27.10 -10.43 -31.64
N PRO A 311 -27.70 -11.02 -30.59
CA PRO A 311 -28.29 -10.21 -29.52
C PRO A 311 -27.20 -9.42 -28.75
N ILE A 312 -27.60 -8.32 -28.11
CA ILE A 312 -26.78 -7.67 -27.08
C ILE A 312 -26.85 -8.48 -25.79
N GLY A 313 -25.77 -8.51 -25.03
CA GLY A 313 -25.72 -9.21 -23.75
C GLY A 313 -26.42 -8.42 -22.64
N PRO A 314 -26.65 -9.08 -21.49
CA PRO A 314 -27.35 -8.46 -20.37
C PRO A 314 -26.56 -7.27 -19.78
N ALA A 315 -25.23 -7.30 -19.84
CA ALA A 315 -24.39 -6.20 -19.35
C ALA A 315 -24.49 -4.98 -20.27
N GLU A 316 -24.46 -5.20 -21.58
CA GLU A 316 -24.63 -4.20 -22.62
C GLU A 316 -26.01 -3.53 -22.54
N VAL A 317 -27.07 -4.30 -22.24
CA VAL A 317 -28.43 -3.77 -21.98
C VAL A 317 -28.44 -2.80 -20.80
N VAL A 318 -27.79 -3.16 -19.70
CA VAL A 318 -27.70 -2.30 -18.51
C VAL A 318 -26.92 -1.03 -18.83
N ALA A 319 -25.78 -1.15 -19.50
CA ALA A 319 -24.99 0.02 -19.88
C ALA A 319 -25.76 0.97 -20.80
N LEU A 320 -26.49 0.43 -21.80
CA LEU A 320 -27.35 1.24 -22.68
C LEU A 320 -28.49 1.92 -21.92
N GLY A 321 -29.13 1.22 -20.98
CA GLY A 321 -30.19 1.77 -20.14
C GLY A 321 -29.71 2.96 -19.31
N GLU A 322 -28.55 2.82 -18.68
CA GLU A 322 -27.91 3.88 -17.87
C GLU A 322 -27.49 5.08 -18.74
N LEU A 323 -26.93 4.84 -19.93
CA LEU A 323 -26.61 5.90 -20.89
C LEU A 323 -27.88 6.67 -21.30
N ARG A 324 -28.97 5.97 -21.63
CA ARG A 324 -30.24 6.60 -21.98
C ARG A 324 -30.83 7.40 -20.83
N GLN A 325 -30.71 6.90 -19.60
CA GLN A 325 -31.14 7.63 -18.42
C GLN A 325 -30.31 8.90 -18.19
N LEU A 326 -28.99 8.84 -18.38
CA LEU A 326 -28.10 10.00 -18.28
C LEU A 326 -28.31 11.03 -19.39
N ALA A 327 -28.75 10.59 -20.57
CA ALA A 327 -29.09 11.43 -21.71
C ALA A 327 -30.49 12.07 -21.58
N SER A 328 -31.39 11.48 -20.79
CA SER A 328 -32.77 11.94 -20.65
C SER A 328 -32.84 13.40 -20.20
N GLY A 329 -33.55 14.23 -20.98
CA GLY A 329 -33.74 15.65 -20.71
C GLY A 329 -32.59 16.56 -21.16
N LYS A 330 -31.58 16.01 -21.85
CA LYS A 330 -30.50 16.80 -22.49
C LYS A 330 -30.83 17.11 -23.95
N PRO A 331 -30.29 18.21 -24.50
CA PRO A 331 -30.43 18.50 -25.93
C PRO A 331 -29.85 17.36 -26.77
N GLU A 332 -30.55 16.99 -27.85
CA GLU A 332 -30.19 15.90 -28.77
C GLU A 332 -30.06 14.51 -28.13
N ASN A 333 -30.60 14.29 -26.91
CA ASN A 333 -30.34 13.06 -26.15
C ASN A 333 -28.83 12.75 -26.04
N ARG A 334 -28.00 13.79 -25.97
CA ARG A 334 -26.54 13.66 -25.98
C ARG A 334 -25.96 13.82 -24.58
N ILE A 335 -25.00 12.97 -24.25
CA ILE A 335 -24.18 13.08 -23.05
C ILE A 335 -22.87 13.76 -23.42
N GLU A 336 -22.72 15.01 -22.98
CA GLU A 336 -21.43 15.71 -23.08
C GLU A 336 -20.35 15.03 -22.23
N SER A 337 -19.11 15.15 -22.67
CA SER A 337 -17.90 14.64 -22.02
C SER A 337 -17.72 15.08 -20.56
N LYS A 338 -18.26 16.24 -20.17
CA LYS A 338 -18.25 16.73 -18.79
C LYS A 338 -19.17 15.92 -17.87
N ASP A 339 -20.19 15.30 -18.43
CA ASP A 339 -21.19 14.52 -17.70
C ASP A 339 -20.93 13.01 -17.75
N LEU A 340 -20.12 12.53 -18.70
CA LEU A 340 -19.71 11.13 -18.79
C LEU A 340 -19.05 10.56 -17.52
N PRO A 341 -18.31 11.32 -16.69
CA PRO A 341 -17.81 10.77 -15.44
C PRO A 341 -18.91 10.31 -14.48
N ARG A 342 -20.16 10.79 -14.62
CA ARG A 342 -21.30 10.29 -13.84
C ARG A 342 -21.63 8.82 -14.16
N PHE A 343 -21.34 8.38 -15.39
CA PHE A 343 -21.49 6.99 -15.81
C PHE A 343 -20.57 6.04 -15.01
N SER A 344 -19.45 6.53 -14.45
CA SER A 344 -18.55 5.70 -13.62
C SER A 344 -19.23 5.04 -12.43
N SER A 345 -20.29 5.67 -11.88
CA SER A 345 -21.08 5.10 -10.79
C SER A 345 -21.88 3.85 -11.20
N SER A 346 -22.22 3.72 -12.49
CA SER A 346 -22.96 2.59 -13.05
C SER A 346 -22.07 1.44 -13.51
N VAL A 347 -20.74 1.65 -13.62
CA VAL A 347 -19.78 0.62 -14.04
C VAL A 347 -19.82 -0.59 -13.11
N GLY A 348 -20.00 -0.39 -11.80
CA GLY A 348 -20.16 -1.50 -10.86
C GLY A 348 -21.41 -2.37 -11.14
N ALA A 349 -22.50 -1.78 -11.62
CA ALA A 349 -23.69 -2.54 -12.02
C ALA A 349 -23.43 -3.34 -13.29
N PHE A 350 -22.80 -2.74 -14.30
CA PHE A 350 -22.33 -3.41 -15.52
C PHE A 350 -21.43 -4.60 -15.17
N ASP A 351 -20.37 -4.39 -14.38
CA ASP A 351 -19.43 -5.43 -13.96
C ASP A 351 -20.15 -6.57 -13.24
N SER A 352 -21.09 -6.26 -12.34
CA SER A 352 -21.85 -7.28 -11.60
C SER A 352 -22.76 -8.15 -12.48
N VAL A 353 -23.25 -7.60 -13.59
CA VAL A 353 -24.11 -8.30 -14.56
C VAL A 353 -23.24 -9.12 -15.50
N LEU A 354 -22.11 -8.57 -15.95
CA LEU A 354 -21.14 -9.27 -16.77
C LEU A 354 -20.55 -10.48 -16.03
N GLU A 355 -20.18 -10.31 -14.76
CA GLU A 355 -19.71 -11.40 -13.90
C GLU A 355 -20.77 -12.48 -13.69
N ARG A 356 -22.05 -12.10 -13.57
CA ARG A 356 -23.15 -13.06 -13.51
C ARG A 356 -23.26 -13.84 -14.80
N HIS A 357 -23.28 -13.14 -15.93
CA HIS A 357 -23.40 -13.74 -17.26
C HIS A 357 -22.34 -14.83 -17.47
N VAL A 358 -21.05 -14.54 -17.22
CA VAL A 358 -19.98 -15.53 -17.44
C VAL A 358 -20.01 -16.71 -16.47
N VAL A 359 -20.56 -16.53 -15.27
CA VAL A 359 -20.74 -17.61 -14.28
C VAL A 359 -21.96 -18.46 -14.61
N ASP A 360 -23.07 -17.84 -15.02
CA ASP A 360 -24.31 -18.52 -15.38
C ASP A 360 -24.12 -19.40 -16.63
N HIS A 361 -23.23 -18.99 -17.54
CA HIS A 361 -22.79 -19.79 -18.70
C HIS A 361 -21.69 -20.81 -18.37
N GLY A 362 -21.28 -20.88 -17.11
CA GLY A 362 -20.34 -21.87 -16.61
C GLY A 362 -18.91 -21.69 -17.11
N TRP A 363 -18.47 -20.47 -17.46
CA TRP A 363 -17.07 -20.19 -17.82
C TRP A 363 -16.19 -19.90 -16.60
N PHE A 364 -16.78 -19.42 -15.51
CA PHE A 364 -16.12 -19.22 -14.22
C PHE A 364 -16.84 -20.00 -13.12
N VAL A 365 -16.08 -20.48 -12.14
CA VAL A 365 -16.61 -21.29 -11.03
C VAL A 365 -17.48 -20.46 -10.10
N GLU A 366 -17.01 -19.25 -9.76
CA GLU A 366 -17.69 -18.28 -8.91
C GLU A 366 -17.40 -16.87 -9.46
N ARG A 367 -18.16 -15.87 -9.00
CA ARG A 367 -17.96 -14.47 -9.40
C ARG A 367 -16.58 -13.96 -8.95
N PRO A 368 -15.70 -13.50 -9.86
CA PRO A 368 -14.35 -13.08 -9.50
C PRO A 368 -14.29 -12.00 -8.41
N SER A 369 -15.13 -10.95 -8.47
CA SER A 369 -15.19 -9.91 -7.44
C SER A 369 -15.44 -10.45 -6.03
N LYS A 370 -16.34 -11.43 -5.89
CA LYS A 370 -16.66 -12.06 -4.59
C LYS A 370 -15.50 -12.89 -4.07
N VAL A 371 -14.82 -13.63 -4.94
CA VAL A 371 -13.66 -14.43 -4.58
C VAL A 371 -12.52 -13.52 -4.12
N VAL A 372 -12.17 -12.51 -4.93
CA VAL A 372 -11.14 -11.51 -4.59
C VAL A 372 -11.50 -10.84 -3.27
N GLY A 373 -12.73 -10.34 -3.12
CA GLY A 373 -13.21 -9.66 -1.90
C GLY A 373 -13.11 -10.52 -0.63
N ARG A 374 -13.43 -11.81 -0.71
CA ARG A 374 -13.28 -12.74 0.42
C ARG A 374 -11.83 -12.94 0.81
N TRP A 375 -10.92 -13.05 -0.16
CA TRP A 375 -9.50 -13.25 0.10
C TRP A 375 -8.80 -11.97 0.56
N THR A 376 -9.13 -10.82 -0.02
CA THR A 376 -8.66 -9.52 0.47
C THR A 376 -9.15 -9.26 1.89
N GLY A 377 -10.42 -9.57 2.21
CA GLY A 377 -10.96 -9.45 3.57
C GLY A 377 -10.21 -10.30 4.59
N ARG A 378 -9.84 -11.55 4.25
CA ARG A 378 -9.01 -12.41 5.13
C ARG A 378 -7.59 -11.87 5.31
N GLY A 379 -6.99 -11.32 4.25
CA GLY A 379 -5.68 -10.68 4.34
C GLY A 379 -5.70 -9.42 5.20
N LEU A 380 -6.73 -8.58 5.06
CA LEU A 380 -6.95 -7.40 5.91
C LEU A 380 -7.18 -7.78 7.37
N LEU A 381 -7.92 -8.85 7.65
CA LEU A 381 -8.09 -9.37 9.00
C LEU A 381 -6.75 -9.79 9.61
N ALA A 382 -5.90 -10.51 8.86
CA ALA A 382 -4.56 -10.89 9.31
C ALA A 382 -3.67 -9.67 9.59
N ILE A 383 -3.74 -8.63 8.75
CA ILE A 383 -3.04 -7.36 8.97
C ILE A 383 -3.56 -6.68 10.24
N LEU A 384 -4.87 -6.60 10.43
CA LEU A 384 -5.48 -5.97 11.59
C LEU A 384 -5.07 -6.67 12.90
N LEU A 385 -5.11 -8.00 12.92
CA LEU A 385 -4.61 -8.79 14.05
C LEU A 385 -3.11 -8.55 14.29
N GLY A 386 -2.33 -8.45 13.21
CA GLY A 386 -0.92 -8.09 13.27
C GLY A 386 -0.70 -6.69 13.86
N VAL A 387 -1.49 -5.69 13.49
CA VAL A 387 -1.40 -4.33 14.06
C VAL A 387 -1.78 -4.31 15.54
N VAL A 388 -2.84 -5.01 15.94
CA VAL A 388 -3.23 -5.13 17.36
C VAL A 388 -2.10 -5.78 18.16
N ALA A 389 -1.50 -6.86 17.64
CA ALA A 389 -0.33 -7.48 18.25
C ALA A 389 0.85 -6.49 18.29
N LEU A 390 1.09 -5.71 17.25
CA LEU A 390 2.19 -4.74 17.22
C LEU A 390 2.06 -3.70 18.34
N VAL A 391 0.87 -3.13 18.52
CA VAL A 391 0.58 -2.16 19.59
C VAL A 391 0.78 -2.80 20.96
N ALA A 392 0.27 -4.01 21.16
CA ALA A 392 0.46 -4.75 22.41
C ALA A 392 1.95 -5.07 22.67
N GLY A 393 2.71 -5.39 21.63
CA GLY A 393 4.14 -5.72 21.73
C GLY A 393 4.97 -4.53 22.18
N PHE A 394 4.68 -3.32 21.68
CA PHE A 394 5.31 -2.10 22.17
C PHE A 394 4.86 -1.73 23.59
N GLY A 395 3.57 -1.86 23.90
CA GLY A 395 3.04 -1.54 25.23
C GLY A 395 3.55 -2.46 26.35
N LEU A 396 3.81 -3.74 26.04
CA LEU A 396 4.27 -4.74 27.01
C LEU A 396 5.79 -5.00 26.94
N THR A 397 6.53 -4.26 26.10
CA THR A 397 7.97 -4.46 25.84
C THR A 397 8.38 -5.90 25.45
N ILE A 398 7.45 -6.66 24.84
CA ILE A 398 7.66 -8.05 24.40
C ILE A 398 8.15 -8.05 22.95
N SER A 399 9.47 -7.99 22.76
CA SER A 399 10.10 -7.98 21.43
C SER A 399 9.72 -9.17 20.53
N GLY A 400 9.47 -10.36 21.10
CA GLY A 400 9.02 -11.52 20.33
C GLY A 400 7.62 -11.35 19.72
N LEU A 401 6.74 -10.64 20.41
CA LEU A 401 5.38 -10.38 19.95
C LEU A 401 5.37 -9.34 18.82
N VAL A 402 6.29 -8.37 18.85
CA VAL A 402 6.53 -7.43 17.75
C VAL A 402 6.96 -8.18 16.47
N LEU A 403 7.83 -9.18 16.57
CA LEU A 403 8.25 -9.98 15.41
C LEU A 403 7.08 -10.80 14.83
N ILE A 404 6.26 -11.42 15.68
CA ILE A 404 5.06 -12.14 15.26
C ILE A 404 4.07 -11.19 14.57
N ALA A 405 3.89 -10.00 15.11
CA ALA A 405 3.03 -8.97 14.54
C ALA A 405 3.45 -8.58 13.12
N VAL A 406 4.75 -8.31 12.92
CA VAL A 406 5.31 -8.00 11.59
C VAL A 406 5.12 -9.17 10.63
N ALA A 407 5.35 -10.41 11.08
CA ALA A 407 5.14 -11.61 10.27
C ALA A 407 3.67 -11.80 9.87
N ALA A 408 2.71 -11.52 10.77
CA ALA A 408 1.28 -11.58 10.47
C ALA A 408 0.87 -10.53 9.43
N ILE A 409 1.38 -9.30 9.55
CA ILE A 409 1.17 -8.23 8.56
C ILE A 409 1.72 -8.65 7.19
N ALA A 410 2.96 -9.13 7.13
CA ALA A 410 3.58 -9.62 5.90
C ALA A 410 2.78 -10.78 5.28
N GLY A 411 2.32 -11.74 6.10
CA GLY A 411 1.48 -12.85 5.66
C GLY A 411 0.13 -12.39 5.12
N GLY A 412 -0.50 -11.39 5.75
CA GLY A 412 -1.73 -10.77 5.27
C GLY A 412 -1.56 -10.08 3.91
N ILE A 413 -0.43 -9.40 3.68
CA ILE A 413 -0.07 -8.84 2.37
C ILE A 413 0.06 -9.94 1.32
N VAL A 414 0.75 -11.04 1.65
CA VAL A 414 0.86 -12.21 0.75
C VAL A 414 -0.52 -12.75 0.38
N ILE A 415 -1.43 -12.89 1.33
CA ILE A 415 -2.82 -13.31 1.07
C ILE A 415 -3.53 -12.37 0.09
N ILE A 416 -3.36 -11.05 0.25
CA ILE A 416 -3.94 -10.04 -0.67
C ILE A 416 -3.33 -10.17 -2.09
N LEU A 417 -2.03 -10.42 -2.19
CA LEU A 417 -1.39 -10.65 -3.49
C LEU A 417 -1.95 -11.90 -4.19
N PHE A 418 -2.18 -12.98 -3.46
CA PHE A 418 -2.83 -14.17 -3.99
C PHE A 418 -4.28 -13.94 -4.38
N ALA A 419 -5.00 -13.02 -3.73
CA ALA A 419 -6.43 -12.77 -3.97
C ALA A 419 -6.75 -12.52 -5.45
N ARG A 420 -5.88 -11.81 -6.20
CA ARG A 420 -6.06 -11.55 -7.63
C ARG A 420 -6.00 -12.80 -8.52
N GLY A 421 -5.28 -13.83 -8.09
CA GLY A 421 -5.15 -15.10 -8.81
C GLY A 421 -6.06 -16.21 -8.27
N MET A 422 -6.95 -15.91 -7.32
CA MET A 422 -7.90 -16.88 -6.75
C MET A 422 -9.14 -17.18 -7.61
N PRO A 423 -9.68 -16.26 -8.42
CA PRO A 423 -10.78 -16.60 -9.32
C PRO A 423 -10.37 -17.69 -10.30
N ALA A 424 -11.13 -18.79 -10.34
CA ALA A 424 -10.84 -19.93 -11.18
C ALA A 424 -11.83 -20.07 -12.34
N VAL A 425 -11.27 -20.45 -13.48
CA VAL A 425 -11.98 -20.73 -14.72
C VAL A 425 -12.38 -22.20 -14.76
N THR A 426 -13.53 -22.50 -15.36
CA THR A 426 -13.99 -23.87 -15.58
C THR A 426 -13.32 -24.48 -16.83
N MET A 427 -13.49 -25.79 -17.05
CA MET A 427 -13.04 -26.43 -18.31
C MET A 427 -13.67 -25.79 -19.56
N PRO A 428 -15.00 -25.54 -19.64
CA PRO A 428 -15.59 -24.79 -20.73
C PRO A 428 -15.01 -23.37 -20.90
N GLY A 429 -14.78 -22.64 -19.80
CA GLY A 429 -14.19 -21.31 -19.86
C GLY A 429 -12.75 -21.32 -20.40
N ALA A 430 -11.95 -22.33 -20.03
CA ALA A 430 -10.59 -22.49 -20.55
C ALA A 430 -10.59 -22.83 -22.05
N MET A 431 -11.56 -23.60 -22.53
CA MET A 431 -11.77 -23.85 -23.95
C MET A 431 -12.13 -22.56 -24.70
N VAL A 432 -13.05 -21.75 -24.16
CA VAL A 432 -13.39 -20.43 -24.74
C VAL A 432 -12.16 -19.51 -24.76
N ARG A 433 -11.35 -19.51 -23.69
CA ARG A 433 -10.10 -18.72 -23.65
C ARG A 433 -9.10 -19.16 -24.72
N ALA A 434 -8.92 -20.46 -24.93
CA ALA A 434 -8.06 -20.99 -25.99
C ALA A 434 -8.59 -20.62 -27.39
N MET A 435 -9.91 -20.75 -27.59
CA MET A 435 -10.58 -20.32 -28.82
C MET A 435 -10.37 -18.82 -29.10
N LEU A 436 -10.55 -17.97 -28.09
CA LEU A 436 -10.31 -16.52 -28.22
C LEU A 436 -8.82 -16.21 -28.48
N ALA A 437 -7.89 -16.97 -27.90
CA ALA A 437 -6.47 -16.84 -28.18
C ALA A 437 -6.12 -17.24 -29.64
N ALA A 438 -6.76 -18.27 -30.19
CA ALA A 438 -6.64 -18.63 -31.59
C ALA A 438 -7.21 -17.53 -32.50
N TYR A 439 -8.41 -17.02 -32.20
CA TYR A 439 -9.00 -15.90 -32.95
C TYR A 439 -8.16 -14.64 -32.90
N ARG A 440 -7.54 -14.34 -31.76
CA ARG A 440 -6.60 -13.24 -31.63
C ARG A 440 -5.43 -13.40 -32.61
N ARG A 441 -4.83 -14.59 -32.69
CA ARG A 441 -3.70 -14.86 -33.61
C ARG A 441 -4.12 -14.74 -35.07
N THR A 442 -5.30 -15.24 -35.44
CA THR A 442 -5.83 -15.11 -36.81
C THR A 442 -6.05 -13.65 -37.16
N LEU A 443 -6.80 -12.92 -36.34
CA LEU A 443 -7.09 -11.50 -36.57
C LEU A 443 -5.82 -10.65 -36.59
N GLN A 444 -4.89 -10.87 -35.67
CA GLN A 444 -3.60 -10.18 -35.64
C GLN A 444 -2.85 -10.38 -36.96
N ARG A 445 -2.73 -11.63 -37.42
CA ARG A 445 -2.01 -11.95 -38.64
C ARG A 445 -2.69 -11.40 -39.90
N THR A 446 -4.02 -11.45 -39.96
CA THR A 446 -4.76 -10.86 -41.09
C THR A 446 -4.64 -9.34 -41.07
N MET A 447 -4.77 -8.70 -39.89
CA MET A 447 -4.55 -7.25 -39.73
C MET A 447 -3.15 -6.82 -40.17
N GLU A 448 -2.11 -7.61 -39.89
CA GLU A 448 -0.74 -7.32 -40.36
C GLU A 448 -0.62 -7.36 -41.90
N GLN A 449 -1.38 -8.23 -42.57
CA GLN A 449 -1.32 -8.46 -44.01
C GLN A 449 -2.22 -7.51 -44.82
N SER A 450 -3.31 -7.04 -44.21
CA SER A 450 -4.34 -6.24 -44.88
C SER A 450 -4.06 -4.73 -44.82
N ARG A 451 -4.50 -4.03 -45.86
CA ARG A 451 -4.44 -2.56 -45.99
C ARG A 451 -5.71 -1.87 -45.48
N THR A 452 -6.86 -2.52 -45.63
CA THR A 452 -8.16 -2.01 -45.17
C THR A 452 -8.82 -3.01 -44.22
N MET A 453 -9.81 -2.56 -43.45
CA MET A 453 -10.53 -3.45 -42.54
C MET A 453 -11.45 -4.42 -43.29
N ASP A 454 -11.95 -4.04 -44.47
CA ASP A 454 -12.71 -4.94 -45.34
C ASP A 454 -11.85 -6.14 -45.79
N GLU A 455 -10.59 -5.90 -46.16
CA GLU A 455 -9.62 -6.96 -46.44
C GLU A 455 -9.32 -7.83 -45.20
N VAL A 456 -9.42 -7.27 -43.99
CA VAL A 456 -9.29 -8.06 -42.74
C VAL A 456 -10.46 -9.02 -42.60
N VAL A 457 -11.69 -8.56 -42.86
CA VAL A 457 -12.89 -9.40 -42.79
C VAL A 457 -12.83 -10.52 -43.83
N ASP A 458 -12.50 -10.19 -45.08
CA ASP A 458 -12.43 -11.15 -46.17
C ASP A 458 -11.28 -12.15 -45.99
N GLY A 459 -10.12 -11.69 -45.50
CA GLY A 459 -8.92 -12.49 -45.32
C GLY A 459 -8.88 -13.32 -44.04
N ALA A 460 -9.71 -13.01 -43.03
CA ALA A 460 -9.71 -13.74 -41.76
C ALA A 460 -10.32 -15.15 -41.88
N GLY A 461 -11.20 -15.37 -42.87
CA GLY A 461 -11.90 -16.65 -43.03
C GLY A 461 -12.81 -17.02 -41.86
N LEU A 462 -13.15 -16.05 -41.00
CA LEU A 462 -14.01 -16.23 -39.84
C LEU A 462 -15.46 -15.95 -40.24
N THR A 463 -16.27 -17.01 -40.38
CA THR A 463 -17.66 -16.91 -40.84
C THR A 463 -18.58 -16.09 -39.95
N TRP A 464 -18.12 -15.73 -38.74
CA TRP A 464 -18.87 -14.97 -37.76
C TRP A 464 -18.49 -13.49 -37.69
N ILE A 465 -17.46 -13.07 -38.43
CA ILE A 465 -17.10 -11.67 -38.63
C ILE A 465 -17.51 -11.31 -40.05
N GLU A 466 -18.63 -10.60 -40.18
CA GLU A 466 -19.22 -10.22 -41.48
C GLU A 466 -19.04 -8.72 -41.79
N THR A 467 -18.60 -7.93 -40.82
CA THR A 467 -18.47 -6.47 -40.96
C THR A 467 -17.14 -5.97 -40.39
N PRO A 468 -16.59 -4.88 -40.95
CA PRO A 468 -15.42 -4.23 -40.40
C PRO A 468 -15.59 -3.78 -38.95
N ASP A 469 -16.79 -3.33 -38.57
CA ASP A 469 -17.12 -2.98 -37.20
C ASP A 469 -16.97 -4.18 -36.25
N GLN A 470 -17.44 -5.37 -36.64
CA GLN A 470 -17.26 -6.58 -35.84
C GLN A 470 -15.78 -6.91 -35.66
N ALA A 471 -14.95 -6.71 -36.69
CA ALA A 471 -13.50 -6.89 -36.58
C ALA A 471 -12.87 -5.89 -35.60
N VAL A 472 -13.33 -4.63 -35.56
CA VAL A 472 -12.87 -3.63 -34.58
C VAL A 472 -13.33 -3.97 -33.16
N VAL A 473 -14.60 -4.35 -32.98
CA VAL A 473 -15.16 -4.72 -31.67
C VAL A 473 -14.44 -5.94 -31.09
N TRP A 474 -14.31 -7.01 -31.88
CA TRP A 474 -13.64 -8.24 -31.43
C TRP A 474 -12.13 -8.08 -31.35
N GLY A 475 -11.50 -7.31 -32.24
CA GLY A 475 -10.09 -6.98 -32.11
C GLY A 475 -9.82 -6.19 -30.81
N THR A 476 -10.70 -5.25 -30.44
CA THR A 476 -10.61 -4.54 -29.16
C THR A 476 -10.81 -5.49 -27.98
N ALA A 477 -11.79 -6.40 -28.05
CA ALA A 477 -12.02 -7.42 -27.02
C ALA A 477 -10.79 -8.30 -26.77
N LEU A 478 -10.07 -8.64 -27.84
CA LEU A 478 -8.90 -9.52 -27.84
C LEU A 478 -7.59 -8.78 -27.53
N GLY A 479 -7.60 -7.44 -27.46
CA GLY A 479 -6.42 -6.63 -27.19
C GLY A 479 -5.53 -6.42 -28.42
N LEU A 480 -6.15 -6.12 -29.56
CA LEU A 480 -5.50 -5.83 -30.85
C LEU A 480 -5.66 -4.35 -31.23
N GLN A 481 -5.67 -3.44 -30.25
CA GLN A 481 -5.90 -2.01 -30.50
C GLN A 481 -4.83 -1.41 -31.41
N ASP A 482 -3.56 -1.79 -31.18
CA ASP A 482 -2.42 -1.30 -31.96
C ASP A 482 -2.52 -1.77 -33.42
N GLU A 483 -2.93 -3.02 -33.65
CA GLU A 483 -3.14 -3.56 -34.98
C GLU A 483 -4.32 -2.91 -35.70
N ILE A 484 -5.43 -2.65 -34.99
CA ILE A 484 -6.57 -1.91 -35.54
C ILE A 484 -6.13 -0.51 -35.96
N GLU A 485 -5.40 0.22 -35.10
CA GLU A 485 -4.88 1.55 -35.41
C GLU A 485 -3.97 1.51 -36.64
N ALA A 486 -3.11 0.50 -36.75
CA ALA A 486 -2.22 0.33 -37.90
C ALA A 486 -3.00 0.09 -39.20
N VAL A 487 -4.06 -0.73 -39.19
CA VAL A 487 -4.93 -0.94 -40.36
C VAL A 487 -5.65 0.35 -40.74
N LEU A 488 -6.20 1.09 -39.78
CA LEU A 488 -6.91 2.35 -40.05
C LEU A 488 -5.98 3.45 -40.58
N LYS A 489 -4.71 3.50 -40.13
CA LYS A 489 -3.69 4.37 -40.73
C LYS A 489 -3.42 4.00 -42.19
N ARG A 490 -3.29 2.70 -42.49
CA ARG A 490 -3.11 2.24 -43.88
C ARG A 490 -4.33 2.51 -44.75
N SER A 491 -5.54 2.35 -44.23
CA SER A 491 -6.77 2.64 -44.97
C SER A 491 -6.87 4.13 -45.33
N LEU A 492 -6.45 5.02 -44.43
CA LEU A 492 -6.32 6.44 -44.72
C LEU A 492 -5.29 6.73 -45.81
N GLU A 493 -4.14 6.06 -45.81
CA GLU A 493 -3.15 6.20 -46.88
C GLU A 493 -3.69 5.77 -48.25
N VAL A 494 -4.54 4.73 -48.29
CA VAL A 494 -5.24 4.29 -49.51
C VAL A 494 -6.16 5.39 -50.02
N VAL A 495 -7.03 5.92 -49.16
CA VAL A 495 -7.96 7.02 -49.53
C VAL A 495 -7.21 8.27 -49.97
N ARG A 496 -6.07 8.58 -49.34
CA ARG A 496 -5.25 9.73 -49.74
C ARG A 496 -4.63 9.56 -51.13
N LYS A 497 -4.17 8.36 -51.47
CA LYS A 497 -3.60 8.06 -52.79
C LYS A 497 -4.67 7.97 -53.87
N GLU A 498 -5.85 7.48 -53.51
CA GLU A 498 -6.98 7.26 -54.41
C GLU A 498 -8.28 7.84 -53.83
N PRO A 499 -8.49 9.16 -53.89
CA PRO A 499 -9.65 9.83 -53.25
C PRO A 499 -11.01 9.34 -53.75
N ALA A 500 -11.06 8.78 -54.96
CA ALA A 500 -12.28 8.18 -55.52
C ALA A 500 -12.74 6.92 -54.75
N THR A 501 -11.88 6.31 -53.95
CA THR A 501 -12.19 5.13 -53.11
C THR A 501 -12.67 5.51 -51.70
N ALA A 502 -12.76 6.81 -51.37
CA ALA A 502 -13.08 7.30 -50.02
C ALA A 502 -14.41 6.76 -49.46
N SER A 503 -15.42 6.56 -50.31
CA SER A 503 -16.72 6.01 -49.91
C SER A 503 -16.75 4.48 -49.81
N ALA A 504 -15.72 3.79 -50.32
CA ALA A 504 -15.62 2.33 -50.32
C ALA A 504 -14.73 1.78 -49.20
N VAL A 505 -13.89 2.62 -48.60
CA VAL A 505 -12.97 2.24 -47.52
C VAL A 505 -13.65 2.44 -46.17
N TYR A 506 -13.67 1.39 -45.35
CA TYR A 506 -14.24 1.49 -44.00
C TYR A 506 -13.48 2.48 -43.09
N PHE A 507 -14.28 3.28 -42.39
CA PHE A 507 -13.90 3.99 -41.18
C PHE A 507 -14.98 3.80 -40.12
N PRO A 508 -14.66 3.92 -38.81
CA PRO A 508 -15.63 3.81 -37.72
C PRO A 508 -16.86 4.71 -37.92
N ILE A 509 -17.96 4.12 -38.38
CA ILE A 509 -19.21 4.84 -38.72
C ILE A 509 -19.90 5.41 -37.48
N TRP A 510 -19.62 4.82 -36.33
CA TRP A 510 -20.10 5.22 -35.02
C TRP A 510 -19.32 6.40 -34.42
N TYR A 511 -18.25 6.87 -35.08
CA TYR A 511 -17.50 8.05 -34.64
C TYR A 511 -17.83 9.27 -35.52
N GLN A 512 -18.32 10.33 -34.88
CA GLN A 512 -18.81 11.54 -35.51
C GLN A 512 -17.94 12.75 -35.18
N THR A 513 -17.85 13.67 -36.13
CA THR A 513 -17.21 14.98 -35.92
C THR A 513 -18.00 15.85 -34.94
N ALA A 514 -17.42 16.96 -34.48
CA ALA A 514 -18.11 17.91 -33.60
C ALA A 514 -19.45 18.42 -34.18
N ASP A 515 -19.55 18.51 -35.51
CA ASP A 515 -20.73 18.97 -36.24
C ASP A 515 -21.73 17.83 -36.54
N GLY A 516 -21.45 16.61 -36.06
CA GLY A 516 -22.34 15.43 -36.17
C GLY A 516 -22.23 14.68 -37.50
N SER A 517 -21.34 15.06 -38.42
CA SER A 517 -21.10 14.32 -39.65
C SER A 517 -20.29 13.04 -39.38
N SER A 518 -20.55 11.98 -40.14
CA SER A 518 -19.74 10.76 -40.08
C SER A 518 -18.31 11.04 -40.56
N PHE A 519 -17.35 10.33 -39.98
CA PHE A 519 -15.94 10.48 -40.36
C PHE A 519 -15.72 10.26 -41.88
N ALA A 520 -16.35 9.22 -42.45
CA ALA A 520 -16.27 8.94 -43.88
C ALA A 520 -16.85 10.08 -44.73
N GLY A 521 -17.98 10.68 -44.32
CA GLY A 521 -18.57 11.84 -45.00
C GLY A 521 -17.70 13.10 -44.93
N ALA A 522 -17.00 13.32 -43.81
CA ALA A 522 -16.05 14.42 -43.67
C ALA A 522 -14.80 14.24 -44.55
N VAL A 523 -14.27 13.02 -44.64
CA VAL A 523 -13.14 12.69 -45.52
C VAL A 523 -13.52 12.79 -47.00
N ALA A 524 -14.68 12.23 -47.38
CA ALA A 524 -15.16 12.22 -48.78
C ALA A 524 -15.52 13.61 -49.32
N SER A 525 -16.00 14.52 -48.47
CA SER A 525 -16.37 15.89 -48.88
C SER A 525 -15.16 16.82 -49.07
N GLY A 526 -13.93 16.34 -48.87
CA GLY A 526 -12.72 17.16 -48.98
C GLY A 526 -12.65 18.26 -47.91
N SER A 527 -13.59 18.28 -46.97
CA SER A 527 -13.67 19.21 -45.84
C SER A 527 -12.69 18.83 -44.72
N GLY A 528 -11.55 18.23 -45.09
CA GLY A 528 -10.54 17.63 -44.22
C GLY A 528 -9.78 18.60 -43.30
N ALA A 529 -10.43 19.65 -42.82
CA ALA A 529 -9.85 20.72 -42.02
C ALA A 529 -10.68 21.07 -40.77
N SER A 530 -11.42 20.12 -40.20
CA SER A 530 -11.96 20.31 -38.85
C SER A 530 -11.90 19.07 -37.98
N LEU A 531 -10.83 18.28 -38.14
CA LEU A 531 -10.61 17.16 -37.22
C LEU A 531 -9.44 17.36 -36.27
N PHE A 532 -8.36 18.09 -36.60
CA PHE A 532 -7.35 18.53 -35.62
C PHE A 532 -6.57 19.74 -36.15
N SER A 533 -6.73 20.93 -35.56
CA SER A 533 -5.88 22.08 -35.89
C SER A 533 -4.44 21.80 -35.48
N GLY A 534 -3.60 21.33 -36.41
CA GLY A 534 -2.15 21.21 -36.23
C GLY A 534 -1.42 20.17 -37.07
N SER A 535 -2.08 19.14 -37.63
CA SER A 535 -1.39 18.18 -38.50
C SER A 535 -2.31 17.49 -39.50
N ALA A 536 -1.77 17.13 -40.67
CA ALA A 536 -2.49 16.53 -41.80
C ALA A 536 -2.84 15.03 -41.61
N ILE A 537 -2.75 14.50 -40.39
CA ILE A 537 -3.02 13.10 -40.06
C ILE A 537 -4.09 13.07 -38.95
N PRO A 538 -5.28 12.50 -39.20
CA PRO A 538 -6.26 12.17 -38.16
C PRO A 538 -5.63 11.28 -37.07
N ASP A 539 -5.76 11.68 -35.80
CA ASP A 539 -5.25 10.90 -34.67
C ASP A 539 -6.25 9.81 -34.24
N ILE A 540 -6.21 8.68 -34.94
CA ILE A 540 -7.01 7.48 -34.65
C ILE A 540 -6.67 6.91 -33.27
N GLY A 541 -5.43 7.06 -32.80
CA GLY A 541 -5.01 6.66 -31.46
C GLY A 541 -5.67 7.52 -30.39
N GLY A 542 -5.72 8.84 -30.60
CA GLY A 542 -6.45 9.79 -29.77
C GLY A 542 -7.95 9.45 -29.66
N MET A 543 -8.59 9.09 -30.77
CA MET A 543 -10.00 8.64 -30.81
C MET A 543 -10.23 7.42 -29.92
N MET A 544 -9.47 6.34 -30.12
CA MET A 544 -9.62 5.10 -29.35
C MET A 544 -9.28 5.31 -27.87
N SER A 545 -8.31 6.17 -27.57
CA SER A 545 -7.96 6.54 -26.20
C SER A 545 -9.11 7.26 -25.50
N ALA A 546 -9.80 8.20 -26.20
CA ALA A 546 -10.90 8.96 -25.64
C ALA A 546 -12.11 8.06 -25.34
N VAL A 547 -12.46 7.14 -26.24
CA VAL A 547 -13.49 6.12 -25.98
C VAL A 547 -13.10 5.21 -24.80
N GLY A 548 -11.81 4.89 -24.68
CA GLY A 548 -11.26 4.14 -23.54
C GLY A 548 -11.33 4.88 -22.19
N THR A 549 -11.54 6.20 -22.18
CA THR A 549 -11.72 6.98 -20.93
C THR A 549 -13.16 7.01 -20.41
N ILE A 550 -14.12 6.54 -21.21
CA ILE A 550 -15.55 6.54 -20.84
C ILE A 550 -15.78 5.61 -19.65
N GLY A 551 -16.50 6.10 -18.64
CA GLY A 551 -16.73 5.37 -17.38
C GLY A 551 -15.63 5.54 -16.35
N ASN A 552 -14.61 6.36 -16.59
CA ASN A 552 -13.67 6.77 -15.55
C ASN A 552 -14.34 7.83 -14.65
N SER A 553 -14.21 7.70 -13.32
CA SER A 553 -14.42 8.85 -12.45
C SER A 553 -13.41 9.93 -12.85
N PRO A 554 -13.71 11.24 -12.69
CA PRO A 554 -12.66 12.24 -12.84
C PRO A 554 -11.50 11.76 -11.95
N ALA A 555 -10.25 11.92 -12.40
CA ALA A 555 -9.18 11.87 -11.43
C ALA A 555 -9.60 12.86 -10.35
N SER A 556 -10.01 12.38 -9.18
CA SER A 556 -9.87 13.20 -7.99
C SER A 556 -8.41 13.60 -8.09
N SER A 557 -8.17 14.89 -8.27
CA SER A 557 -6.90 15.47 -7.92
C SER A 557 -6.64 14.99 -6.50
N SER A 558 -5.99 13.84 -6.36
CA SER A 558 -5.13 13.54 -5.25
C SER A 558 -4.07 14.61 -5.42
N SER A 559 -4.37 15.75 -4.80
CA SER A 559 -3.39 16.69 -4.37
C SER A 559 -2.17 15.87 -3.98
N GLY A 560 -1.05 16.16 -4.64
CA GLY A 560 0.25 16.01 -4.01
C GLY A 560 0.19 16.82 -2.73
N GLY A 561 -0.36 16.23 -1.69
CA GLY A 561 -0.29 16.68 -0.32
C GLY A 561 1.04 16.20 0.23
N SER A 562 2.15 16.74 -0.27
CA SER A 562 3.36 16.83 0.55
C SER A 562 3.12 17.95 1.58
N GLY A 563 2.15 17.73 2.46
CA GLY A 563 2.00 18.48 3.68
C GLY A 563 2.79 17.74 4.74
N GLY A 564 3.99 18.24 5.02
CA GLY A 564 4.73 17.90 6.24
C GLY A 564 3.89 18.30 7.44
N GLY A 565 3.02 17.41 7.88
CA GLY A 565 2.37 17.48 9.18
C GLY A 565 3.30 16.85 10.18
N GLY A 566 3.92 17.68 11.02
CA GLY A 566 4.68 17.21 12.17
C GLY A 566 3.80 16.31 13.02
N PHE A 567 4.17 15.03 13.08
CA PHE A 567 3.75 14.17 14.16
C PHE A 567 4.57 14.61 15.37
N GLY A 568 3.97 15.45 16.21
CA GLY A 568 4.40 15.59 17.60
C GLY A 568 4.31 14.21 18.22
N GLY A 569 5.47 13.59 18.41
CA GLY A 569 5.61 12.38 19.19
C GLY A 569 5.24 12.71 20.62
N GLY A 570 4.00 12.43 21.00
CA GLY A 570 3.67 12.21 22.39
C GLY A 570 4.42 10.96 22.82
N SER A 571 5.43 11.12 23.68
CA SER A 571 6.02 10.01 24.39
C SER A 571 4.91 9.38 25.23
N SER A 572 4.44 8.20 24.81
CA SER A 572 3.65 7.35 25.68
C SER A 572 4.61 6.81 26.72
N GLY A 573 4.69 7.51 27.85
CA GLY A 573 5.42 7.10 29.04
C GLY A 573 4.85 5.78 29.56
N GLY A 574 5.49 4.67 29.16
CA GLY A 574 5.63 3.54 30.05
C GLY A 574 6.58 4.01 31.15
N GLY A 575 6.01 4.39 32.29
CA GLY A 575 6.75 4.73 33.49
C GLY A 575 7.25 3.44 34.12
N GLY A 576 8.58 3.26 34.16
CA GLY A 576 9.17 2.68 35.36
C GLY A 576 8.88 3.71 36.46
N GLY A 577 8.24 3.28 37.53
CA GLY A 577 7.83 4.22 38.56
C GLY A 577 9.06 4.82 39.21
N GLY A 578 9.06 6.14 39.40
CA GLY A 578 9.91 6.75 40.39
C GLY A 578 9.51 6.30 41.81
N ALA A 579 10.53 6.06 42.63
CA ALA A 579 10.43 5.85 44.05
C ALA A 579 11.36 6.84 44.77
N GLY A 580 10.79 7.88 45.35
CA GLY A 580 11.55 9.01 45.86
C GLY A 580 10.69 10.09 46.48
N GLY A 581 11.34 11.17 46.90
CA GLY A 581 10.68 12.30 47.54
C GLY A 581 11.64 13.32 48.12
N GLY A 582 11.06 14.41 48.59
CA GLY A 582 11.78 15.48 49.28
C GLY A 582 11.92 15.20 50.77
N PHE A 583 12.94 15.78 51.40
CA PHE A 583 13.19 15.67 52.83
C PHE A 583 13.41 17.02 53.52
#